data_AF-A0A9P6HAK2-F1
#
_entry.id   AF-A0A9P6HAK2-F1
#
_cell.length_a   1.000
_cell.length_b   1.000
_cell.length_c   1.000
_cell.angle_alpha   90.00
_cell.angle_beta   90.00
_cell.angle_gamma   90.00
#
_symmetry.space_group_name_H-M   'P 1'
#
loop_
_entity.id
_entity.type
_entity.pdbx_description
1 polymer ?
#
loop_
_entity_poly.entity_id
_entity_poly.type
_entity_poly.pdbx_seq_one_letter_code
_entity_poly.pdbx_strand_id
1 'polypeptide(L)'
;MPSPTTVSLKFVYPAAKYHQDSRTVTIYKQDPEMEEPSEVYRFEHPSSGMAIGMTAFSKKNTNTGEWDRIGHIEWTSPLSGAISLGGNEMTIKDYRKVINKTSTSRRFKYRGTEYKWKCSDHIKNNLYCVDAHDTVWAKWYHDKSVMKVTYNTEELLERFIVTVLLNVWFLQKEAW
;
A
#
# COMPACT_ATOMS: atom_id res chain seq x y z
N MET A 1 4.44 -2.90 -24.78
CA MET A 1 4.32 -2.60 -23.34
C MET A 1 5.70 -2.63 -22.72
N PRO A 2 6.04 -1.76 -21.76
CA PRO A 2 7.32 -1.82 -21.07
C PRO A 2 7.49 -3.15 -20.31
N SER A 3 8.73 -3.62 -20.23
CA SER A 3 9.08 -4.82 -19.48
C SER A 3 8.80 -4.63 -17.98
N PRO A 4 8.31 -5.65 -17.26
CA PRO A 4 8.10 -5.55 -15.83
C PRO A 4 9.41 -5.25 -15.08
N THR A 5 9.35 -4.31 -14.14
CA THR A 5 10.45 -3.92 -13.25
C THR A 5 10.16 -4.45 -11.86
N THR A 6 11.17 -4.99 -11.17
CA THR A 6 11.06 -5.44 -9.77
C THR A 6 11.78 -4.47 -8.84
N VAL A 7 11.13 -4.09 -7.75
CA VAL A 7 11.68 -3.22 -6.72
C VAL A 7 11.41 -3.76 -5.31
N SER A 8 12.31 -3.46 -4.37
CA SER A 8 12.12 -3.71 -2.95
C SER A 8 11.89 -2.38 -2.22
N LEU A 9 10.79 -2.29 -1.48
CA LEU A 9 10.35 -1.09 -0.78
C LEU A 9 10.28 -1.36 0.72
N LYS A 10 11.01 -0.58 1.51
CA LYS A 10 11.01 -0.64 2.98
C LYS A 10 10.07 0.42 3.54
N PHE A 11 9.11 -0.01 4.35
CA PHE A 11 8.15 0.83 5.04
C PHE A 11 8.71 1.14 6.43
N VAL A 12 8.85 2.42 6.77
CA VAL A 12 9.39 2.90 8.03
C VAL A 12 8.32 3.75 8.71
N TYR A 13 7.84 3.24 9.85
CA TYR A 13 6.83 3.90 10.67
C TYR A 13 7.52 4.78 11.72
N PRO A 14 6.91 5.92 12.11
CA PRO A 14 7.47 6.80 13.13
C PRO A 14 7.79 6.07 14.45
N ALA A 15 8.94 6.40 15.05
CA ALA A 15 9.30 5.90 16.37
C ALA A 15 8.27 6.36 17.41
N ALA A 16 7.89 5.45 18.31
CA ALA A 16 6.82 5.67 19.27
C ALA A 16 7.17 6.82 20.24
N LYS A 17 6.62 8.00 19.99
CA LYS A 17 6.47 9.02 21.06
C LYS A 17 5.03 9.10 21.54
N TYR A 18 4.04 9.07 20.65
CA TYR A 18 2.61 9.02 21.00
C TYR A 18 1.85 8.33 19.86
N HIS A 19 1.22 7.18 20.15
CA HIS A 19 0.36 6.39 19.26
C HIS A 19 0.91 6.15 17.83
N GLN A 20 1.48 4.97 17.59
CA GLN A 20 1.85 4.54 16.23
C GLN A 20 0.60 4.44 15.35
N ASP A 21 0.36 5.46 14.54
CA ASP A 21 -0.60 5.38 13.45
C ASP A 21 0.12 4.86 12.20
N SER A 22 -0.14 3.61 11.84
CA SER A 22 0.49 2.99 10.66
C SER A 22 -0.01 3.57 9.33
N ARG A 23 -0.94 4.53 9.36
CA ARG A 23 -1.30 5.38 8.21
C ARG A 23 -0.29 6.51 7.99
N THR A 24 0.62 6.75 8.94
CA THR A 24 1.80 7.60 8.75
C THR A 24 3.02 6.72 8.53
N VAL A 25 3.61 6.77 7.33
CA VAL A 25 4.73 5.90 6.94
C VAL A 25 5.58 6.55 5.86
N THR A 26 6.90 6.44 6.00
CA THR A 26 7.86 6.78 4.93
C THR A 26 8.32 5.51 4.25
N ILE A 27 8.37 5.52 2.92
CA ILE A 27 8.74 4.37 2.11
C ILE A 27 10.03 4.66 1.37
N TYR A 28 10.98 3.76 1.53
CA TYR A 28 12.30 3.82 0.93
C TYR A 28 12.44 2.74 -0.14
N LYS A 29 13.04 3.10 -1.27
CA LYS A 29 13.51 2.14 -2.26
C LYS A 29 14.82 1.55 -1.78
N GLN A 30 14.87 0.23 -1.67
CA GLN A 30 16.10 -0.51 -1.39
C GLN A 30 16.76 -0.84 -2.71
N ASP A 31 17.91 -0.23 -2.97
CA ASP A 31 18.75 -0.54 -4.11
C ASP A 31 19.98 -1.30 -3.59
N PRO A 32 20.25 -2.53 -4.08
CA PRO A 32 21.44 -3.27 -3.64
C PRO A 32 22.76 -2.57 -4.03
N GLU A 33 22.73 -1.66 -5.01
CA GLU A 33 23.91 -0.93 -5.48
C GLU A 33 24.13 0.39 -4.72
N MET A 34 23.15 0.87 -3.95
CA MET A 34 23.28 2.09 -3.16
C MET A 34 23.46 1.80 -1.68
N GLU A 35 24.41 2.51 -1.06
CA GLU A 35 24.71 2.39 0.37
C GLU A 35 23.59 2.97 1.23
N GLU A 36 22.92 4.03 0.76
CA GLU A 36 21.78 4.65 1.43
C GLU A 36 20.46 4.43 0.64
N PRO A 37 19.40 3.97 1.31
CA PRO A 37 18.11 3.76 0.67
C PRO A 37 17.44 5.10 0.33
N SER A 38 16.85 5.23 -0.85
CA SER A 38 16.25 6.48 -1.31
C SER A 38 14.78 6.59 -0.87
N GLU A 39 14.39 7.70 -0.23
CA GLU A 39 12.98 8.00 0.04
C GLU A 39 12.21 8.22 -1.26
N VAL A 40 11.09 7.52 -1.42
CA VAL A 40 10.30 7.53 -2.66
C VAL A 40 8.83 7.85 -2.45
N TYR A 41 8.24 7.44 -1.33
CA TYR A 41 6.85 7.75 -1.00
C TYR A 41 6.70 8.09 0.48
N ARG A 42 5.68 8.87 0.81
CA ARG A 42 5.27 9.11 2.19
C ARG A 42 3.75 9.15 2.31
N PHE A 43 3.25 8.67 3.44
CA PHE A 43 1.87 8.78 3.86
C PHE A 43 1.83 9.56 5.17
N GLU A 44 0.92 10.53 5.25
CA GLU A 44 0.82 11.46 6.37
C GLU A 44 -0.62 11.47 6.86
N HIS A 45 -0.85 10.89 8.04
CA HIS A 45 -2.12 10.98 8.76
C HIS A 45 -2.01 12.01 9.90
N PRO A 46 -3.04 12.84 10.14
CA PRO A 46 -3.05 13.79 11.25
C PRO A 46 -2.79 13.10 12.59
N SER A 47 -1.87 13.65 13.39
CA SER A 47 -1.51 13.15 14.71
C SER A 47 -2.54 13.51 15.79
N SER A 48 -3.83 13.52 15.45
CA SER A 48 -4.93 13.80 16.38
C SER A 48 -5.32 12.59 17.23
N GLY A 49 -4.78 11.40 16.92
CA GLY A 49 -5.19 10.12 17.52
C GLY A 49 -6.56 9.64 17.05
N MET A 50 -7.24 10.39 16.17
CA MET A 50 -8.55 10.04 15.64
C MET A 50 -8.41 9.04 14.49
N ALA A 51 -9.34 8.09 14.44
CA ALA A 51 -9.41 7.14 13.33
C ALA A 51 -10.01 7.76 12.05
N ILE A 52 -10.62 8.94 12.15
CA ILE A 52 -11.16 9.71 11.02
C ILE A 52 -10.19 10.79 10.58
N GLY A 53 -10.33 11.26 9.36
CA GLY A 53 -9.50 12.33 8.80
C GLY A 53 -8.86 11.92 7.48
N MET A 54 -7.97 12.77 6.99
CA MET A 54 -7.38 12.59 5.66
C MET A 54 -5.95 12.10 5.75
N THR A 55 -5.63 10.96 5.15
CA THR A 55 -4.24 10.51 4.95
C THR A 55 -3.79 10.97 3.57
N ALA A 56 -2.87 11.93 3.51
CA ALA A 56 -2.27 12.33 2.25
C ALA A 56 -1.18 11.33 1.86
N PHE A 57 -1.02 11.07 0.56
CA PHE A 57 0.13 10.31 0.08
C PHE A 57 0.84 11.06 -1.06
N SER A 58 2.16 11.12 -0.93
CA SER A 58 3.03 11.90 -1.80
C SER A 58 4.18 11.05 -2.31
N LYS A 59 4.62 11.34 -3.53
CA LYS A 59 5.76 10.71 -4.20
C LYS A 59 6.88 11.73 -4.31
N LYS A 60 8.12 11.29 -4.09
CA LYS A 60 9.28 12.16 -4.27
C LYS A 60 9.61 12.26 -5.76
N ASN A 61 9.69 13.49 -6.26
CA ASN A 61 10.17 13.77 -7.60
C ASN A 61 11.68 13.58 -7.64
N THR A 62 12.17 12.63 -8.44
CA THR A 62 13.60 12.33 -8.50
C THR A 62 14.41 13.42 -9.21
N ASN A 63 13.76 14.27 -10.01
CA ASN A 63 14.42 15.33 -10.75
C ASN A 63 14.57 16.61 -9.92
N THR A 64 13.54 16.97 -9.15
CA THR A 64 13.53 18.22 -8.35
C THR A 64 13.80 17.99 -6.87
N GLY A 65 13.65 16.76 -6.39
CA GLY A 65 13.72 16.42 -4.97
C GLY A 65 12.46 16.79 -4.17
N GLU A 66 11.48 17.41 -4.80
CA GLU A 66 10.24 17.87 -4.18
C GLU A 66 9.23 16.74 -3.97
N TRP A 67 8.24 16.98 -3.12
CA TRP A 67 7.19 16.01 -2.82
C TRP A 67 5.90 16.37 -3.57
N ASP A 68 5.54 15.52 -4.52
CA ASP A 68 4.30 15.66 -5.30
C ASP A 68 3.18 14.89 -4.62
N ARG A 69 2.08 15.58 -4.29
CA ARG A 69 0.89 14.92 -3.76
C ARG A 69 0.18 14.17 -4.89
N ILE A 70 0.17 12.84 -4.81
CA ILE A 70 -0.42 11.96 -5.84
C ILE A 70 -1.81 11.44 -5.43
N GLY A 71 -2.25 11.71 -4.20
CA GLY A 71 -3.62 11.47 -3.77
C GLY A 71 -3.85 11.50 -2.25
N HIS A 72 -4.97 10.92 -1.81
CA HIS A 72 -5.32 10.80 -0.39
C HIS A 72 -6.35 9.70 -0.10
N ILE A 73 -6.48 9.37 1.19
CA ILE A 73 -7.57 8.55 1.76
C ILE A 73 -8.35 9.42 2.73
N GLU A 74 -9.64 9.61 2.48
CA GLU A 74 -10.56 10.27 3.40
C GLU A 74 -11.29 9.22 4.23
N TRP A 75 -10.89 9.10 5.50
CA TRP A 75 -11.42 8.11 6.44
C TRP A 75 -12.71 8.61 7.08
N THR A 76 -13.80 7.88 6.87
CA THR A 76 -15.10 8.10 7.54
C THR A 76 -15.26 7.25 8.78
N SER A 77 -14.48 6.17 8.90
CA SER A 77 -14.35 5.33 10.09
C SER A 77 -12.98 4.64 10.07
N PRO A 78 -12.59 3.86 11.11
CA PRO A 78 -11.37 3.07 11.06
C PRO A 78 -11.30 2.08 9.88
N LEU A 79 -12.43 1.68 9.28
CA LEU A 79 -12.50 0.63 8.26
C LEU A 79 -13.21 1.08 6.97
N SER A 80 -13.57 2.36 6.85
CA SER A 80 -14.29 2.90 5.70
C SER A 80 -13.79 4.28 5.31
N GLY A 81 -13.91 4.59 4.03
CA GLY A 81 -13.45 5.86 3.48
C GLY A 81 -13.45 5.84 1.95
N ALA A 82 -13.07 6.98 1.39
CA ALA A 82 -12.82 7.18 -0.03
C ALA A 82 -11.31 7.31 -0.29
N ILE A 83 -10.86 6.84 -1.45
CA ILE A 83 -9.47 6.89 -1.90
C ILE A 83 -9.46 7.64 -3.23
N SER A 84 -8.76 8.76 -3.27
CA SER A 84 -8.47 9.51 -4.48
C SER A 84 -7.03 9.23 -4.90
N LEU A 85 -6.83 8.53 -6.03
CA LEU A 85 -5.51 8.14 -6.57
C LEU A 85 -5.51 8.26 -8.10
N GLY A 86 -4.54 9.00 -8.65
CA GLY A 86 -4.38 9.14 -10.11
C GLY A 86 -5.64 9.68 -10.80
N GLY A 87 -6.27 10.70 -10.20
CA GLY A 87 -7.50 11.32 -10.70
C GLY A 87 -8.77 10.47 -10.57
N ASN A 88 -8.69 9.27 -9.97
CA ASN A 88 -9.83 8.40 -9.76
C ASN A 88 -10.21 8.36 -8.29
N GLU A 89 -11.52 8.44 -8.00
CA GLU A 89 -12.06 8.26 -6.67
C GLU A 89 -12.78 6.91 -6.58
N MET A 90 -12.45 6.12 -5.56
CA MET A 90 -13.13 4.86 -5.26
C MET A 90 -13.19 4.64 -3.76
N THR A 91 -14.08 3.79 -3.29
CA THR A 91 -14.17 3.49 -1.87
C THR A 91 -13.07 2.52 -1.43
N ILE A 92 -12.74 2.50 -0.12
CA ILE A 92 -11.88 1.45 0.45
C ILE A 92 -12.43 0.04 0.13
N LYS A 93 -13.75 -0.12 0.07
CA LYS A 93 -14.41 -1.38 -0.27
C LYS A 93 -14.09 -1.82 -1.71
N ASP A 94 -13.93 -0.89 -2.65
CA ASP A 94 -13.59 -1.21 -4.04
C ASP A 94 -12.11 -1.64 -4.19
N TYR A 95 -11.23 -1.06 -3.38
CA TYR A 95 -9.81 -1.46 -3.30
C TYR A 95 -9.56 -2.71 -2.44
N ARG A 96 -10.58 -3.19 -1.71
CA ARG A 96 -10.53 -4.39 -0.88
C ARG A 96 -11.77 -5.25 -1.03
N LYS A 97 -12.20 -5.46 -2.27
CA LYS A 97 -13.45 -6.17 -2.55
C LYS A 97 -13.38 -7.62 -2.07
N VAL A 98 -14.38 -7.99 -1.28
CA VAL A 98 -14.66 -9.37 -0.87
C VAL A 98 -15.68 -9.95 -1.84
N ILE A 99 -15.41 -11.12 -2.43
CA ILE A 99 -16.32 -11.72 -3.42
C ILE A 99 -17.52 -12.42 -2.75
N ASN A 100 -17.30 -13.07 -1.62
CA ASN A 100 -18.31 -13.73 -0.81
C ASN A 100 -17.86 -13.79 0.66
N LYS A 101 -18.79 -14.10 1.57
CA LYS A 101 -18.54 -14.07 3.02
C LYS A 101 -17.40 -14.98 3.50
N THR A 102 -17.07 -16.03 2.74
CA THR A 102 -16.02 -17.00 3.08
C THR A 102 -14.67 -16.66 2.42
N SER A 103 -14.58 -15.59 1.64
CA SER A 103 -13.36 -15.26 0.92
C SER A 103 -12.27 -14.72 1.84
N THR A 104 -11.13 -15.39 1.80
CA THR A 104 -9.90 -15.00 2.50
C THR A 104 -9.01 -14.05 1.69
N SER A 105 -9.50 -13.53 0.55
CA SER A 105 -8.76 -12.63 -0.34
C SER A 105 -9.41 -11.25 -0.47
N ARG A 106 -8.61 -10.21 -0.72
CA ARG A 106 -9.08 -8.84 -0.98
C ARG A 106 -8.69 -8.41 -2.37
N ARG A 107 -9.67 -7.98 -3.16
CA ARG A 107 -9.50 -7.73 -4.60
C ARG A 107 -9.57 -6.25 -4.94
N PHE A 108 -8.84 -5.87 -5.98
CA PHE A 108 -8.97 -4.56 -6.62
C PHE A 108 -8.77 -4.70 -8.13
N LYS A 109 -9.25 -3.73 -8.89
CA LYS A 109 -9.11 -3.70 -10.35
C LYS A 109 -8.21 -2.56 -10.79
N TYR A 110 -7.44 -2.79 -11.85
CA TYR A 110 -6.70 -1.77 -12.56
C TYR A 110 -6.69 -2.09 -14.06
N ARG A 111 -7.15 -1.14 -14.88
CA ARG A 111 -7.24 -1.25 -16.35
C ARG A 111 -7.83 -2.60 -16.81
N GLY A 112 -8.95 -3.00 -16.22
CA GLY A 112 -9.66 -4.25 -16.54
C GLY A 112 -9.06 -5.52 -15.94
N THR A 113 -7.82 -5.48 -15.42
CA THR A 113 -7.19 -6.62 -14.73
C THR A 113 -7.56 -6.62 -13.26
N GLU A 114 -7.90 -7.79 -12.72
CA GLU A 114 -8.19 -7.98 -11.30
C GLU A 114 -6.98 -8.57 -10.57
N TYR A 115 -6.67 -7.98 -9.43
CA TYR A 115 -5.59 -8.40 -8.55
C TYR A 115 -6.19 -8.81 -7.20
N LYS A 116 -5.59 -9.82 -6.54
CA LYS A 116 -6.05 -10.38 -5.27
C LYS A 116 -4.90 -10.44 -4.27
N TRP A 117 -5.04 -9.75 -3.15
CA TRP A 117 -4.20 -9.91 -1.97
C TRP A 117 -4.69 -11.11 -1.14
N LYS A 118 -3.77 -11.97 -0.75
CA LYS A 118 -4.00 -13.16 0.09
C LYS A 118 -3.04 -13.13 1.29
N CYS A 119 -3.50 -13.61 2.43
CA CYS A 119 -2.61 -13.94 3.55
C CYS A 119 -1.77 -15.16 3.19
N SER A 120 -0.51 -15.19 3.63
CA SER A 120 0.32 -16.38 3.57
C SER A 120 -0.18 -17.43 4.56
N ASP A 121 -0.30 -18.67 4.11
CA ASP A 121 -0.70 -19.79 4.97
C ASP A 121 0.42 -20.22 5.94
N HIS A 122 1.67 -19.86 5.64
CA HIS A 122 2.84 -20.31 6.38
C HIS A 122 3.39 -19.26 7.35
N ILE A 123 3.23 -17.97 7.05
CA ILE A 123 3.82 -16.89 7.84
C ILE A 123 2.73 -15.87 8.15
N LYS A 124 2.42 -15.73 9.44
CA LYS A 124 1.39 -14.81 9.94
C LYS A 124 1.63 -13.40 9.43
N ASN A 125 0.56 -12.73 8.99
CA ASN A 125 0.53 -11.35 8.48
C ASN A 125 1.36 -11.08 7.21
N ASN A 126 2.09 -12.05 6.66
CA ASN A 126 2.66 -11.90 5.33
C ASN A 126 1.55 -11.94 4.29
N LEU A 127 1.70 -11.11 3.26
CA LEU A 127 0.73 -11.03 2.18
C LEU A 127 1.41 -11.28 0.85
N TYR A 128 0.64 -11.74 -0.13
CA TYR A 128 1.06 -11.77 -1.52
C TYR A 128 -0.10 -11.35 -2.42
N CYS A 129 0.22 -10.60 -3.46
CA CYS A 129 -0.71 -10.14 -4.46
C CYS A 129 -0.49 -10.91 -5.75
N VAL A 130 -1.57 -11.44 -6.31
CA VAL A 130 -1.55 -12.18 -7.57
C VAL A 130 -2.63 -11.67 -8.51
N ASP A 131 -2.52 -11.98 -9.79
CA ASP A 131 -3.56 -11.71 -10.79
C ASP A 131 -4.54 -12.90 -10.94
N ALA A 132 -5.36 -12.85 -12.00
CA ALA A 132 -6.31 -13.90 -12.36
C ALA A 132 -5.62 -15.23 -12.75
N HIS A 133 -4.36 -15.19 -13.19
CA HIS A 133 -3.55 -16.35 -13.58
C HIS A 133 -2.68 -16.87 -12.42
N ASP A 134 -2.88 -16.35 -11.20
CA ASP A 134 -2.07 -16.63 -10.01
C ASP A 134 -0.57 -16.24 -10.15
N THR A 135 -0.24 -15.37 -11.12
CA THR A 135 1.10 -14.77 -11.21
C THR A 135 1.32 -13.85 -10.02
N VAL A 136 2.46 -13.97 -9.32
CA VAL A 136 2.75 -13.12 -8.16
C VAL A 136 3.34 -11.78 -8.58
N TRP A 137 2.63 -10.71 -8.28
CA TRP A 137 3.02 -9.34 -8.57
C TRP A 137 3.62 -8.62 -7.36
N ALA A 138 3.16 -8.91 -6.14
CA ALA A 138 3.72 -8.30 -4.95
C ALA A 138 3.78 -9.29 -3.78
N LYS A 139 4.74 -9.10 -2.88
CA LYS A 139 4.89 -9.83 -1.62
C LYS A 139 5.20 -8.84 -0.50
N TRP A 140 4.45 -8.93 0.59
CA TRP A 140 4.67 -8.20 1.83
C TRP A 140 5.25 -9.12 2.89
N TYR A 141 6.37 -8.70 3.46
CA TYR A 141 7.07 -9.35 4.56
C TYR A 141 6.86 -8.50 5.82
N HIS A 142 5.97 -8.96 6.71
CA HIS A 142 5.49 -8.18 7.85
C HIS A 142 6.58 -7.92 8.89
N ASP A 143 7.35 -8.94 9.23
CA ASP A 143 8.50 -8.88 10.15
C ASP A 143 9.52 -7.81 9.76
N LYS A 144 9.75 -7.68 8.45
CA LYS A 144 10.70 -6.72 7.88
C LYS A 144 10.06 -5.43 7.46
N SER A 145 8.73 -5.31 7.47
CA SER A 145 8.01 -4.18 6.85
C SER A 145 8.52 -3.87 5.43
N VAL A 146 8.68 -4.91 4.61
CA VAL A 146 9.20 -4.80 3.23
C VAL A 146 8.18 -5.32 2.24
N MET A 147 7.97 -4.57 1.15
CA MET A 147 7.25 -5.04 -0.02
C MET A 147 8.22 -5.27 -1.18
N LYS A 148 8.23 -6.49 -1.73
CA LYS A 148 8.84 -6.75 -3.05
C LYS A 148 7.72 -6.72 -4.08
N VAL A 149 7.87 -5.92 -5.13
CA VAL A 149 6.81 -5.73 -6.12
C VAL A 149 7.40 -5.69 -7.52
N THR A 150 6.76 -6.41 -8.42
CA THR A 150 6.95 -6.34 -9.86
C THR A 150 5.82 -5.50 -10.45
N TYR A 151 6.14 -4.57 -11.33
CA TYR A 151 5.18 -3.64 -11.92
C TYR A 151 5.62 -3.25 -13.33
N ASN A 152 4.67 -2.83 -14.18
CA ASN A 152 4.94 -2.37 -15.54
C ASN A 152 4.49 -0.92 -15.77
N THR A 153 3.81 -0.31 -14.81
CA THR A 153 3.44 1.12 -14.81
C THR A 153 3.57 1.68 -13.40
N GLU A 154 3.95 2.95 -13.29
CA GLU A 154 4.03 3.67 -12.00
C GLU A 154 2.67 3.70 -11.29
N GLU A 155 1.58 3.91 -12.03
CA GLU A 155 0.21 3.88 -11.50
C GLU A 155 -0.13 2.53 -10.84
N LEU A 156 0.36 1.41 -11.40
CA LEU A 156 0.15 0.09 -10.82
C LEU A 156 0.98 -0.10 -9.54
N LEU A 157 2.23 0.39 -9.54
CA LEU A 157 3.08 0.41 -8.34
C LEU A 157 2.39 1.18 -7.20
N GLU A 158 1.88 2.38 -7.48
CA GLU A 158 1.17 3.21 -6.51
C GLU A 158 -0.07 2.50 -5.96
N ARG A 159 -0.82 1.79 -6.80
CA ARG A 159 -1.95 0.96 -6.36
C ARG A 159 -1.51 -0.19 -5.45
N PHE A 160 -0.40 -0.88 -5.75
CA PHE A 160 0.13 -1.90 -4.85
C PHE A 160 0.56 -1.31 -3.50
N ILE A 161 1.20 -0.14 -3.49
CA ILE A 161 1.60 0.55 -2.26
C ILE A 161 0.38 0.93 -1.41
N VAL A 162 -0.63 1.57 -2.00
CA VAL A 162 -1.85 1.96 -1.29
C VAL A 162 -2.60 0.73 -0.77
N THR A 163 -2.76 -0.31 -1.60
CA THR A 163 -3.50 -1.51 -1.20
C THR A 163 -2.77 -2.33 -0.14
N VAL A 164 -1.43 -2.45 -0.19
CA VAL A 164 -0.69 -3.15 0.88
C VAL A 164 -0.81 -2.40 2.20
N LEU A 165 -0.75 -1.07 2.20
CA LEU A 165 -0.91 -0.25 3.41
C LEU A 165 -2.29 -0.45 4.02
N LEU A 166 -3.35 -0.39 3.21
CA LEU A 166 -4.71 -0.72 3.67
C LEU A 166 -4.77 -2.12 4.26
N ASN A 167 -4.21 -3.12 3.57
CA ASN A 167 -4.15 -4.52 4.01
C ASN A 167 -3.49 -4.69 5.37
N VAL A 168 -2.34 -4.06 5.58
CA VAL A 168 -1.64 -4.04 6.86
C VAL A 168 -2.47 -3.35 7.94
N TRP A 169 -3.10 -2.20 7.65
CA TRP A 169 -3.97 -1.48 8.61
C TRP A 169 -5.12 -2.36 9.10
N PHE A 170 -5.87 -3.00 8.19
CA PHE A 170 -7.00 -3.84 8.59
C PHE A 170 -6.56 -5.11 9.33
N LEU A 171 -5.40 -5.69 8.99
CA LEU A 171 -4.83 -6.80 9.76
C LEU A 171 -4.56 -6.39 11.21
N GLN A 172 -4.02 -5.18 11.43
CA GLN A 172 -3.80 -4.65 12.78
C GLN A 172 -5.09 -4.37 13.56
N LYS A 173 -6.21 -4.19 12.85
CA LYS A 173 -7.56 -4.02 13.43
C LYS A 173 -8.34 -5.33 13.51
N GLU A 174 -7.70 -6.47 13.23
CA GLU A 174 -8.34 -7.80 13.20
C GLU A 174 -9.55 -7.87 12.25
N ALA A 175 -9.54 -7.05 11.21
CA ALA A 175 -10.63 -6.84 10.29
C ALA A 175 -10.25 -7.27 8.87
N TRP A 176 -9.46 -8.35 8.72
CA TRP A 176 -8.99 -8.82 7.40
C TRP A 176 -10.14 -8.82 6.41
#